data_AF-A0A534NHS7-F1
#
_entry.id   AF-A0A534NHS7-F1
#
_cell.length_a   1.000
_cell.length_b   1.000
_cell.length_c   1.000
_cell.angle_alpha   90.00
_cell.angle_beta   90.00
_cell.angle_gamma   90.00
#
_symmetry.space_group_name_H-M   'P 1'
#
loop_
_entity.id
_entity.type
_entity.pdbx_description
1 polymer ?
#
loop_
_entity_poly.entity_id
_entity_poly.type
_entity_poly.pdbx_seq_one_letter_code
_entity_poly.pdbx_strand_id
1 'polypeptide(L)'
;MNGGFNARKCSEQRALRPLSHPSRAHDILHDVGLAYITHPDCLLHEMGEGHPERPERLAAIEEKLIASRLDYVISRYEAPLATREQLLRVHDPDYVNRLTEIAPRDGLVQIDPDTAMNPYTLQAALRAAGAAVLGTDLMIRGEADAAFCAVRPPGHHAERARAMGFCFFNNVGIGVAHALEAHALS
;
A
#
# COMPACT_ATOMS: atom_id res chain seq x y z
N MET A 1 68.18 70.07 4.05
CA MET A 1 66.76 69.79 3.74
C MET A 1 66.55 68.30 3.77
N ASN A 2 65.56 67.87 4.56
CA ASN A 2 64.76 66.64 4.51
C ASN A 2 65.52 65.30 4.47
N GLY A 3 65.35 64.39 5.44
CA GLY A 3 64.12 64.10 6.19
C GLY A 3 63.73 62.67 5.85
N GLY A 4 64.24 61.71 6.62
CA GLY A 4 63.84 60.32 6.54
C GLY A 4 62.57 60.09 7.35
N PHE A 5 61.57 59.45 6.75
CA PHE A 5 60.46 58.87 7.47
C PHE A 5 60.23 57.43 7.03
N ASN A 6 60.32 56.55 8.01
CA ASN A 6 60.00 55.13 7.96
C ASN A 6 58.52 54.99 8.34
N ALA A 7 57.73 54.25 7.56
CA ALA A 7 56.39 53.85 7.98
C ALA A 7 56.13 52.39 7.60
N ARG A 8 55.78 51.65 8.65
CA ARG A 8 55.54 50.22 8.70
C ARG A 8 54.14 49.86 8.19
N LYS A 9 54.02 48.58 7.83
CA LYS A 9 52.82 47.78 7.58
C LYS A 9 51.61 48.11 8.45
N CYS A 10 50.45 48.18 7.80
CA CYS A 10 49.08 47.94 8.29
C CYS A 10 48.24 47.74 7.00
N SER A 11 47.25 46.88 6.81
CA SER A 11 46.64 45.76 7.52
C SER A 11 45.52 45.30 6.56
N GLU A 12 45.32 44.00 6.44
CA GLU A 12 44.04 43.36 6.06
C GLU A 12 43.42 43.68 4.69
N GLN A 13 43.85 42.96 3.65
CA GLN A 13 42.95 42.63 2.54
C GLN A 13 42.08 41.44 2.96
N ARG A 14 40.86 41.74 3.40
CA ARG A 14 39.81 40.74 3.64
C ARG A 14 39.35 40.22 2.28
N ALA A 15 39.87 39.06 1.89
CA ALA A 15 39.36 38.33 0.72
C ALA A 15 37.86 38.07 0.94
N LEU A 16 37.02 38.63 0.07
CA LEU A 16 35.61 38.28 -0.01
C LEU A 16 35.53 36.80 -0.34
N ARG A 17 35.17 35.99 0.65
CA ARG A 17 34.78 34.59 0.41
C ARG A 17 33.58 34.63 -0.54
N PRO A 18 33.59 33.86 -1.64
CA PRO A 18 32.37 33.69 -2.41
C PRO A 18 31.32 33.12 -1.45
N LEU A 19 30.15 33.76 -1.42
CA LEU A 19 28.97 33.17 -0.79
C LEU A 19 28.71 31.87 -1.54
N SER A 20 29.15 30.75 -0.96
CA SER A 20 28.69 29.44 -1.38
C SER A 20 27.20 29.41 -1.07
N HIS A 21 26.38 29.74 -2.08
CA HIS A 21 25.00 29.29 -2.09
C HIS A 21 25.05 27.78 -2.00
N PRO A 22 24.46 27.14 -0.98
CA PRO A 22 24.08 25.76 -1.16
C PRO A 22 23.08 25.80 -2.32
N SER A 23 23.50 25.33 -3.49
CA SER A 23 22.55 24.96 -4.53
C SER A 23 21.67 23.90 -3.89
N ARG A 24 20.48 24.31 -3.44
CA ARG A 24 19.38 23.38 -3.18
C ARG A 24 19.00 22.79 -4.52
N ALA A 25 19.81 21.84 -4.96
CA ALA A 25 19.43 20.88 -5.96
C ALA A 25 18.30 20.09 -5.33
N HIS A 26 17.07 20.53 -5.62
CA HIS A 26 15.85 19.76 -5.51
C HIS A 26 15.83 18.84 -4.28
N ASP A 27 15.65 19.42 -3.09
CA ASP A 27 14.81 18.74 -2.11
C ASP A 27 13.44 18.65 -2.79
N ILE A 28 13.26 17.60 -3.59
CA ILE A 28 11.95 17.17 -4.06
C ILE A 28 11.19 17.06 -2.76
N LEU A 29 10.25 17.98 -2.56
CA LEU A 29 9.17 17.80 -1.61
C LEU A 29 8.75 16.35 -1.81
N HIS A 30 9.04 15.46 -0.85
CA HIS A 30 8.37 14.17 -0.84
C HIS A 30 6.91 14.56 -0.94
N ASP A 31 6.28 14.27 -2.08
CA ASP A 31 4.85 14.49 -2.26
C ASP A 31 4.19 13.36 -1.48
N VAL A 32 4.31 13.46 -0.15
CA VAL A 32 3.67 12.58 0.81
C VAL A 32 2.18 12.82 0.59
N GLY A 33 1.52 11.81 0.04
CA GLY A 33 0.19 11.94 -0.51
C GLY A 33 -0.63 10.69 -0.26
N LEU A 34 -1.79 10.62 -0.90
CA LEU A 34 -2.66 9.45 -0.79
C LEU A 34 -2.16 8.34 -1.73
N ALA A 35 -1.65 7.25 -1.14
CA ALA A 35 -1.36 6.02 -1.86
C ALA A 35 -2.68 5.30 -2.19
N TYR A 36 -2.96 5.13 -3.48
CA TYR A 36 -4.08 4.34 -3.97
C TYR A 36 -3.59 2.99 -4.47
N ILE A 37 -3.97 1.92 -3.77
CA ILE A 37 -3.41 0.59 -3.95
C ILE A 37 -4.48 -0.36 -4.48
N THR A 38 -4.25 -0.96 -5.64
CA THR A 38 -5.16 -1.92 -6.27
C THR A 38 -4.42 -2.91 -7.17
N HIS A 39 -5.11 -3.89 -7.75
CA HIS A 39 -4.53 -4.80 -8.73
C HIS A 39 -5.62 -5.34 -9.69
N PRO A 40 -5.34 -5.50 -11.00
CA PRO A 40 -6.29 -6.07 -11.97
C PRO A 40 -6.90 -7.43 -11.57
N ASP A 41 -6.11 -8.34 -11.00
CA ASP A 41 -6.59 -9.62 -10.41
C ASP A 41 -7.82 -9.46 -9.50
N CYS A 42 -7.96 -8.35 -8.76
CA CYS A 42 -9.14 -8.11 -7.91
C CYS A 42 -10.46 -8.00 -8.70
N LEU A 43 -10.39 -7.66 -10.00
CA LEU A 43 -11.55 -7.62 -10.90
C LEU A 43 -11.95 -9.00 -11.41
N LEU A 44 -11.05 -9.99 -11.33
CA LEU A 44 -11.33 -11.34 -11.81
C LEU A 44 -12.08 -12.18 -10.79
N HIS A 45 -12.12 -11.76 -9.51
CA HIS A 45 -12.96 -12.40 -8.49
C HIS A 45 -14.45 -12.10 -8.74
N GLU A 46 -15.22 -13.14 -9.00
CA GLU A 46 -16.68 -13.13 -9.02
C GLU A 46 -17.24 -14.38 -8.31
N MET A 47 -18.50 -14.28 -7.88
CA MET A 47 -19.18 -15.30 -7.07
C MET A 47 -20.51 -15.72 -7.70
N GLY A 48 -20.66 -15.54 -9.02
CA GLY A 48 -21.86 -15.81 -9.77
C GLY A 48 -22.64 -14.56 -10.17
N GLU A 49 -23.49 -14.74 -11.19
CA GLU A 49 -24.34 -13.68 -11.73
C GLU A 49 -25.29 -13.10 -10.67
N GLY A 50 -25.41 -11.78 -10.66
CA GLY A 50 -26.30 -11.07 -9.72
C GLY A 50 -25.75 -10.93 -8.30
N HIS A 51 -24.57 -11.49 -7.99
CA HIS A 51 -23.95 -11.32 -6.68
C HIS A 51 -23.64 -9.83 -6.39
N PRO A 52 -23.97 -9.29 -5.20
CA PRO A 52 -23.78 -7.87 -4.91
C PRO A 52 -22.30 -7.49 -4.74
N GLU A 53 -21.47 -8.44 -4.31
CA GLU A 53 -20.01 -8.31 -4.25
C GLU A 53 -19.44 -8.69 -5.63
N ARG A 54 -19.35 -7.69 -6.53
CA ARG A 54 -19.03 -7.86 -7.96
C ARG A 54 -17.95 -6.89 -8.45
N PRO A 55 -17.24 -7.18 -9.57
CA PRO A 55 -16.13 -6.36 -10.07
C PRO A 55 -16.46 -4.87 -10.29
N GLU A 56 -17.71 -4.57 -10.63
CA GLU A 56 -18.21 -3.21 -10.86
C GLU A 56 -18.07 -2.31 -9.63
N ARG A 57 -17.94 -2.88 -8.43
CA ARG A 57 -17.66 -2.10 -7.22
C ARG A 57 -16.32 -1.37 -7.30
N LEU A 58 -15.28 -1.98 -7.88
CA LEU A 58 -13.99 -1.32 -8.09
C LEU A 58 -14.04 -0.38 -9.29
N ALA A 59 -14.72 -0.77 -10.38
CA ALA A 59 -14.92 0.12 -11.52
C ALA A 59 -15.61 1.43 -11.12
N ALA A 60 -16.65 1.36 -10.27
CA ALA A 60 -17.34 2.55 -9.77
C ALA A 60 -16.44 3.47 -8.93
N ILE A 61 -15.46 2.92 -8.20
CA ILE A 61 -14.47 3.71 -7.46
C ILE A 61 -13.56 4.45 -8.46
N GLU A 62 -13.03 3.74 -9.46
CA GLU A 62 -12.16 4.33 -10.49
C GLU A 62 -12.89 5.43 -11.28
N GLU A 63 -14.11 5.17 -11.72
CA GLU A 63 -14.96 6.17 -12.40
C GLU A 63 -15.17 7.41 -11.53
N LYS A 64 -15.43 7.21 -10.22
CA LYS A 64 -15.66 8.33 -9.31
C LYS A 64 -14.37 9.13 -9.06
N LEU A 65 -13.21 8.49 -8.98
CA LEU A 65 -11.92 9.17 -8.85
C LEU A 65 -11.66 10.07 -10.06
N ILE A 66 -11.86 9.56 -11.27
CA ILE A 66 -11.70 10.32 -12.52
C ILE A 66 -12.72 11.47 -12.58
N ALA A 67 -14.00 11.18 -12.34
CA ALA A 67 -15.06 12.18 -12.41
C ALA A 67 -14.90 13.31 -11.38
N SER A 68 -14.25 13.03 -10.24
CA SER A 68 -13.93 14.02 -9.20
C SER A 68 -12.56 14.67 -9.37
N ARG A 69 -11.78 14.29 -10.39
CA ARG A 69 -10.39 14.73 -10.62
C ARG A 69 -9.44 14.42 -9.47
N LEU A 70 -9.79 13.44 -8.63
CA LEU A 70 -8.92 12.96 -7.55
C LEU A 70 -7.79 12.06 -8.08
N ASP A 71 -7.92 11.55 -9.31
CA ASP A 71 -6.90 10.76 -9.99
C ASP A 71 -5.58 11.53 -10.21
N TYR A 72 -5.60 12.86 -10.24
CA TYR A 72 -4.41 13.71 -10.38
C TYR A 72 -3.62 13.91 -9.07
N VAL A 73 -4.19 13.55 -7.92
CA VAL A 73 -3.63 13.82 -6.59
C VAL A 73 -3.40 12.55 -5.77
N ILE A 74 -3.45 11.39 -6.43
CA ILE A 74 -3.15 10.09 -5.83
C ILE A 74 -1.89 9.49 -6.47
N SER A 75 -1.12 8.79 -5.65
CA SER A 75 0.00 7.96 -6.12
C SER A 75 -0.50 6.53 -6.26
N ARG A 76 -0.48 5.98 -7.48
CA ARG A 76 -0.99 4.63 -7.75
C ARG A 76 0.08 3.58 -7.48
N TYR A 77 -0.29 2.55 -6.74
CA TYR A 77 0.55 1.40 -6.45
C TYR A 77 -0.15 0.10 -6.84
N GLU A 78 0.65 -0.84 -7.33
CA GLU A 78 0.18 -2.19 -7.63
C GLU A 78 0.27 -3.05 -6.37
N ALA A 79 -0.85 -3.67 -5.97
CA ALA A 79 -0.88 -4.48 -4.76
C ALA A 79 0.00 -5.74 -4.92
N PRO A 80 0.97 -6.00 -4.03
CA PRO A 80 1.74 -7.24 -4.06
C PRO A 80 0.88 -8.42 -3.59
N LEU A 81 1.37 -9.64 -3.76
CA LEU A 81 0.79 -10.80 -3.09
C LEU A 81 1.23 -10.82 -1.63
N ALA A 82 0.29 -11.05 -0.71
CA ALA A 82 0.63 -11.37 0.66
C ALA A 82 1.43 -12.68 0.71
N THR A 83 2.51 -12.69 1.51
CA THR A 83 3.28 -13.92 1.74
C THR A 83 2.54 -14.83 2.71
N ARG A 84 2.87 -16.12 2.67
CA ARG A 84 2.26 -17.09 3.60
C ARG A 84 2.51 -16.69 5.05
N GLU A 85 3.71 -16.22 5.38
CA GLU A 85 4.08 -15.77 6.72
C GLU A 85 3.19 -14.60 7.19
N GLN A 86 2.87 -13.67 6.29
CA GLN A 86 1.95 -12.55 6.60
C GLN A 86 0.54 -13.06 6.91
N LEU A 87 0.01 -14.02 6.14
CA LEU A 87 -1.30 -14.62 6.41
C LEU A 87 -1.33 -15.33 7.77
N LEU A 88 -0.27 -16.07 8.10
CA LEU A 88 -0.18 -16.87 9.32
C LEU A 88 -0.11 -16.04 10.62
N ARG A 89 0.16 -14.73 10.53
CA ARG A 89 0.08 -13.87 11.73
C ARG A 89 -1.34 -13.72 12.25
N VAL A 90 -2.34 -13.99 11.41
CA VAL A 90 -3.76 -13.79 11.73
C VAL A 90 -4.55 -15.09 11.62
N HIS A 91 -4.23 -15.91 10.62
CA HIS A 91 -5.00 -17.09 10.28
C HIS A 91 -4.30 -18.38 10.68
N ASP A 92 -5.11 -19.39 10.96
CA ASP A 92 -4.63 -20.74 11.24
C ASP A 92 -3.94 -21.36 10.00
N PRO A 93 -2.80 -22.07 10.15
CA PRO A 93 -2.13 -22.72 9.04
C PRO A 93 -3.02 -23.68 8.23
N ASP A 94 -3.88 -24.45 8.91
CA ASP A 94 -4.76 -25.43 8.24
C ASP A 94 -5.86 -24.73 7.45
N TYR A 95 -6.30 -23.56 7.91
CA TYR A 95 -7.24 -22.72 7.18
C TYR A 95 -6.63 -22.15 5.90
N VAL A 96 -5.42 -21.61 5.98
CA VAL A 96 -4.70 -21.07 4.80
C VAL A 96 -4.45 -22.17 3.77
N ASN A 97 -4.02 -23.37 4.22
CA ASN A 97 -3.82 -24.52 3.35
C ASN A 97 -5.14 -24.95 2.68
N ARG A 98 -6.23 -25.07 3.46
CA ARG A 98 -7.54 -25.45 2.93
C ARG A 98 -8.04 -24.48 1.87
N LEU A 99 -7.98 -23.16 2.11
CA LEU A 99 -8.38 -22.17 1.10
C LEU A 99 -7.55 -22.26 -0.18
N THR A 100 -6.26 -22.57 -0.05
CA THR A 100 -5.36 -22.77 -1.20
C THR A 100 -5.73 -24.02 -1.99
N GLU A 101 -6.08 -25.11 -1.30
CA GLU A 101 -6.40 -26.41 -1.89
C GLU A 101 -7.78 -26.43 -2.57
N ILE A 102 -8.78 -25.75 -1.99
CA ILE A 102 -10.15 -25.74 -2.54
C ILE A 102 -10.33 -24.73 -3.67
N ALA A 103 -9.34 -23.87 -3.93
CA ALA A 103 -9.40 -22.90 -5.02
C ALA A 103 -9.61 -23.66 -6.35
N PRO A 104 -10.75 -23.45 -7.03
CA PRO A 104 -11.09 -24.27 -8.19
C PRO A 104 -10.19 -23.93 -9.39
N ARG A 105 -10.00 -24.89 -10.29
CA ARG A 105 -9.40 -24.63 -11.61
C ARG A 105 -10.41 -24.09 -12.62
N ASP A 106 -11.68 -24.42 -12.43
CA ASP A 106 -12.82 -24.00 -13.25
C ASP A 106 -14.09 -23.97 -12.39
N GLY A 107 -15.05 -23.11 -12.76
CA GLY A 107 -16.33 -22.99 -12.07
C GLY A 107 -16.25 -22.34 -10.69
N LEU A 108 -17.32 -22.52 -9.91
CA LEU A 108 -17.47 -21.95 -8.56
C LEU A 108 -17.46 -23.05 -7.50
N VAL A 109 -16.74 -22.80 -6.40
CA VAL A 109 -16.78 -23.60 -5.17
C VAL A 109 -17.44 -22.77 -4.08
N GLN A 110 -18.55 -23.27 -3.53
CA GLN A 110 -19.25 -22.61 -2.43
C GLN A 110 -18.49 -22.81 -1.10
N ILE A 111 -18.33 -21.72 -0.35
CA ILE A 111 -17.65 -21.69 0.96
C ILE A 111 -18.68 -21.59 2.08
N ASP A 112 -19.64 -20.69 1.92
CA ASP A 112 -20.82 -20.55 2.77
C ASP A 112 -22.03 -20.12 1.89
N PRO A 113 -23.22 -19.83 2.45
CA PRO A 113 -24.41 -19.54 1.65
C PRO A 113 -24.28 -18.36 0.65
N ASP A 114 -23.36 -17.42 0.89
CA ASP A 114 -23.21 -16.22 0.08
C ASP A 114 -21.74 -15.91 -0.29
N THR A 115 -20.82 -16.84 -0.04
CA THR A 115 -19.39 -16.70 -0.37
C THR A 115 -18.95 -17.87 -1.23
N ALA A 116 -18.44 -17.58 -2.42
CA ALA A 116 -17.93 -18.58 -3.36
C ALA A 116 -16.54 -18.21 -3.87
N MET A 117 -15.78 -19.21 -4.31
CA MET A 117 -14.51 -19.04 -4.98
C MET A 117 -14.65 -19.41 -6.45
N ASN A 118 -14.22 -18.51 -7.33
CA ASN A 118 -13.85 -18.83 -8.71
C ASN A 118 -12.33 -19.07 -8.82
N PRO A 119 -11.79 -19.40 -10.01
CA PRO A 119 -10.37 -19.72 -10.18
C PRO A 119 -9.40 -18.57 -9.85
N TYR A 120 -9.89 -17.33 -9.81
CA TYR A 120 -9.10 -16.13 -9.56
C TYR A 120 -9.20 -15.64 -8.11
N THR A 121 -10.12 -16.22 -7.32
CA THR A 121 -10.46 -15.71 -5.99
C THR A 121 -9.29 -15.79 -5.03
N LEU A 122 -8.52 -16.88 -5.03
CA LEU A 122 -7.35 -17.01 -4.17
C LEU A 122 -6.30 -15.92 -4.50
N GLN A 123 -5.99 -15.74 -5.78
CA GLN A 123 -5.04 -14.73 -6.24
C GLN A 123 -5.50 -13.33 -5.85
N ALA A 124 -6.77 -12.99 -6.07
CA ALA A 124 -7.36 -11.72 -5.67
C ALA A 124 -7.30 -11.50 -4.15
N ALA A 125 -7.60 -12.52 -3.34
CA ALA A 125 -7.53 -12.44 -1.89
C ALA A 125 -6.10 -12.18 -1.39
N LEU A 126 -5.09 -12.80 -2.02
CA LEU A 126 -3.68 -12.54 -1.73
C LEU A 126 -3.28 -11.10 -2.09
N ARG A 127 -3.77 -10.57 -3.22
CA ARG A 127 -3.57 -9.16 -3.60
C ARG A 127 -4.25 -8.20 -2.62
N ALA A 128 -5.45 -8.54 -2.17
CA ALA A 128 -6.20 -7.72 -1.21
C ALA A 128 -5.49 -7.62 0.15
N ALA A 129 -4.99 -8.75 0.66
CA ALA A 129 -4.18 -8.76 1.88
C ALA A 129 -2.82 -8.05 1.66
N GLY A 130 -2.17 -8.27 0.52
CA GLY A 130 -0.89 -7.65 0.20
C GLY A 130 -0.98 -6.13 0.02
N ALA A 131 -2.10 -5.61 -0.46
CA ALA A 131 -2.36 -4.17 -0.49
C ALA A 131 -2.33 -3.56 0.91
N ALA A 132 -2.97 -4.21 1.89
CA ALA A 132 -2.98 -3.73 3.27
C ALA A 132 -1.57 -3.74 3.89
N VAL A 133 -0.76 -4.75 3.58
CA VAL A 133 0.66 -4.81 3.95
C VAL A 133 1.43 -3.65 3.32
N LEU A 134 1.34 -3.46 2.01
CA LEU A 134 2.05 -2.37 1.32
C LEU A 134 1.63 -1.00 1.85
N GLY A 135 0.33 -0.76 2.02
CA GLY A 135 -0.16 0.51 2.57
C GLY A 135 0.37 0.77 3.97
N THR A 136 0.46 -0.27 4.80
CA THR A 136 1.07 -0.19 6.14
C THR A 136 2.55 0.21 6.05
N ASP A 137 3.31 -0.46 5.19
CA ASP A 137 4.73 -0.15 4.94
C ASP A 137 4.94 1.30 4.49
N LEU A 138 4.18 1.75 3.49
CA LEU A 138 4.29 3.11 2.93
C LEU A 138 4.03 4.18 4.00
N MET A 139 2.99 4.01 4.82
CA MET A 139 2.66 4.97 5.87
C MET A 139 3.72 5.00 6.98
N ILE A 140 4.18 3.83 7.44
CA ILE A 140 5.17 3.78 8.54
C ILE A 140 6.53 4.31 8.11
N ARG A 141 6.93 4.10 6.85
CA ARG A 141 8.19 4.61 6.30
C ARG A 141 8.15 6.09 5.93
N GLY A 142 6.99 6.74 6.06
CA GLY A 142 6.81 8.14 5.65
C GLY A 142 6.84 8.33 4.12
N GLU A 143 6.54 7.28 3.37
CA GLU A 143 6.46 7.29 1.90
C GLU A 143 5.05 7.68 1.41
N ALA A 144 4.05 7.64 2.29
CA ALA A 144 2.69 8.13 2.05
C ALA A 144 2.06 8.66 3.35
N ASP A 145 1.19 9.67 3.27
CA ASP A 145 0.48 10.23 4.43
C ASP A 145 -0.75 9.39 4.78
N ALA A 146 -1.33 8.77 3.76
CA ALA A 146 -2.48 7.88 3.87
C ALA A 146 -2.43 6.83 2.77
N ALA A 147 -3.02 5.67 3.03
CA ALA A 147 -3.20 4.62 2.03
C ALA A 147 -4.67 4.19 1.94
N PHE A 148 -5.18 4.11 0.72
CA PHE A 148 -6.47 3.54 0.39
C PHE A 148 -6.29 2.30 -0.48
N CYS A 149 -6.69 1.14 0.06
CA CYS A 149 -6.63 -0.14 -0.64
C CYS A 149 -7.97 -0.40 -1.34
N ALA A 150 -8.07 -0.09 -2.62
CA ALA A 150 -9.23 -0.36 -3.46
C ALA A 150 -9.19 -1.83 -3.94
N VAL A 151 -9.54 -2.76 -3.05
CA VAL A 151 -9.35 -4.19 -3.26
C VAL A 151 -10.63 -5.00 -3.12
N ARG A 152 -10.61 -6.18 -3.75
CA ARG A 152 -11.61 -7.24 -3.63
C ARG A 152 -10.88 -8.59 -3.68
N PRO A 153 -11.32 -9.61 -2.92
CA PRO A 153 -12.43 -9.63 -1.97
C PRO A 153 -12.18 -8.79 -0.68
N PRO A 154 -13.24 -8.44 0.07
CA PRO A 154 -13.11 -7.83 1.39
C PRO A 154 -12.50 -8.81 2.41
N GLY A 155 -12.24 -8.34 3.64
CA GLY A 155 -11.56 -9.17 4.66
C GLY A 155 -12.13 -9.17 6.07
N HIS A 156 -12.90 -8.16 6.48
CA HIS A 156 -13.23 -7.95 7.90
C HIS A 156 -14.07 -9.03 8.58
N HIS A 157 -14.73 -9.93 7.83
CA HIS A 157 -15.48 -11.06 8.38
C HIS A 157 -14.65 -12.36 8.47
N ALA A 158 -13.45 -12.41 7.87
CA ALA A 158 -12.62 -13.61 7.92
C ALA A 158 -12.05 -13.79 9.33
N GLU A 159 -12.49 -14.84 10.00
CA GLU A 159 -12.00 -15.23 11.32
C GLU A 159 -10.66 -15.96 11.21
N ARG A 160 -10.07 -16.33 12.36
CA ARG A 160 -8.81 -17.08 12.40
C ARG A 160 -8.84 -18.36 11.55
N ALA A 161 -9.97 -19.07 11.48
CA ALA A 161 -10.09 -20.34 10.76
C ALA A 161 -11.36 -20.48 9.92
N ARG A 162 -11.99 -19.35 9.52
CA ARG A 162 -13.28 -19.36 8.80
C ARG A 162 -13.39 -18.20 7.82
N ALA A 163 -13.73 -18.52 6.57
CA ALA A 163 -14.19 -17.56 5.57
C ALA A 163 -15.72 -17.44 5.66
N MET A 164 -16.24 -16.22 5.52
CA MET A 164 -17.68 -15.94 5.51
C MET A 164 -17.96 -14.51 5.05
N GLY A 165 -19.20 -14.25 4.62
CA GLY A 165 -19.67 -12.90 4.27
C GLY A 165 -18.71 -12.21 3.30
N PHE A 166 -18.38 -12.91 2.22
CA PHE A 166 -17.49 -12.51 1.11
C PHE A 166 -16.00 -12.45 1.44
N CYS A 167 -15.60 -12.74 2.69
CA CYS A 167 -14.23 -12.53 3.18
C CYS A 167 -13.43 -13.85 3.27
N PHE A 168 -12.21 -13.85 2.73
CA PHE A 168 -11.30 -15.01 2.71
C PHE A 168 -10.05 -14.82 3.57
N PHE A 169 -9.48 -13.62 3.58
CA PHE A 169 -8.39 -13.26 4.50
C PHE A 169 -8.72 -11.91 5.13
N ASN A 170 -8.37 -11.74 6.39
CA ASN A 170 -8.62 -10.49 7.10
C ASN A 170 -7.54 -9.47 6.74
N ASN A 171 -7.73 -8.79 5.60
CA ASN A 171 -6.79 -7.81 5.05
C ASN A 171 -6.33 -6.80 6.11
N VAL A 172 -7.28 -6.25 6.88
CA VAL A 172 -7.00 -5.26 7.95
C VAL A 172 -6.21 -5.90 9.09
N GLY A 173 -6.65 -7.07 9.56
CA GLY A 173 -5.93 -7.82 10.59
C GLY A 173 -4.49 -8.14 10.18
N ILE A 174 -4.28 -8.52 8.91
CA ILE A 174 -2.95 -8.84 8.37
C ILE A 174 -2.09 -7.58 8.31
N GLY A 175 -2.64 -6.45 7.87
CA GLY A 175 -1.95 -5.15 7.90
C GLY A 175 -1.53 -4.76 9.32
N VAL A 176 -2.44 -4.84 10.29
CA VAL A 176 -2.13 -4.56 11.70
C VAL A 176 -1.07 -5.50 12.25
N ALA A 177 -1.22 -6.81 12.06
CA ALA A 177 -0.25 -7.78 12.53
C ALA A 177 1.12 -7.60 11.85
N HIS A 178 1.15 -7.17 10.60
CA HIS A 178 2.38 -6.79 9.92
C HIS A 178 3.03 -5.55 10.54
N ALA A 179 2.25 -4.53 10.88
CA ALA A 179 2.71 -3.32 11.56
C ALA A 179 3.37 -3.65 12.91
N LEU A 180 2.72 -4.49 13.72
CA LEU A 180 3.24 -4.91 15.02
C LEU A 180 4.55 -5.72 14.89
N GLU A 181 4.58 -6.70 13.98
CA GLU A 181 5.70 -7.65 13.88
C GLU A 181 6.91 -7.08 13.11
N ALA A 182 6.68 -6.37 12.00
CA ALA A 182 7.75 -5.88 11.14
C ALA A 182 8.26 -4.49 11.52
N HIS A 183 7.43 -3.68 12.19
CA HIS A 183 7.76 -2.31 12.57
C HIS A 183 7.78 -2.07 14.08
N ALA A 184 7.59 -3.12 14.89
CA ALA A 184 7.67 -3.08 16.35
C ALA A 184 6.80 -1.98 16.99
N LEU A 185 5.64 -1.69 16.39
CA LEU A 185 4.67 -0.77 16.97
C LEU A 185 4.07 -1.40 18.24
N SER A 186 4.04 -0.61 19.32
CA SER A 186 3.55 -1.00 20.65
C SER A 186 2.27 -0.28 21.02
#